data_AF-A0A9W8XEY3-F1
#
_entry.id   AF-A0A9W8XEY3-F1
#
_cell.length_a   1.000
_cell.length_b   1.000
_cell.length_c   1.000
_cell.angle_alpha   90.00
_cell.angle_beta   90.00
_cell.angle_gamma   90.00
#
_symmetry.space_group_name_H-M   'P 1'
#
loop_
_entity.id
_entity.type
_entity.pdbx_description
1 polymer ?
#
loop_
_entity_poly.entity_id
_entity_poly.type
_entity_poly.pdbx_seq_one_letter_code
_entity_poly.pdbx_strand_id
1 'polypeptide(L)'
;MKILSAACAVFALASPVAAVAVNLQNPSALSVVSGKNVPVGSHPDFIKPRTTWVDGQNAVEWPADPQFAYFGVPLHAIPYCFVNQEAKEKLQHHVWQAMQAWMKALGGDPGDVDHRVHGIGHLVTFQWVQVNCYKDDYRDPSNPGTWNVPGWEHALAIHLVPSGTSSKPGFRPKEKNNEAGRNHMYLQAIPRAPGDSINASPGQLQAFTHELGHVLGLGHAHQHPDAPVKLRCENLPNMDWVIDLALMNDEYKHYKNEPDGRTKLRDFLCKRENYDKAVFAGCAFTEYVTNRPGMKVIGPYDQDSIMHYPTMAHWKDAEGNYHDEVWKSHMPWNPDQATMSHVHADGSEEPFPLNIEISKGDVAAVKSRYPA
;
A
#
# COMPACT_ATOMS: atom_id res chain seq x y z
N MET A 1 -31.91 38.38 9.98
CA MET A 1 -32.37 37.58 11.14
C MET A 1 -31.12 37.17 11.90
N LYS A 2 -31.03 37.40 13.22
CA LYS A 2 -29.87 37.00 14.08
C LYS A 2 -30.12 35.60 14.67
N ILE A 3 -29.17 35.12 15.50
CA ILE A 3 -29.14 33.87 16.34
C ILE A 3 -28.39 32.73 15.63
N LEU A 4 -27.41 32.03 16.24
CA LEU A 4 -26.50 32.35 17.36
C LEU A 4 -25.30 31.36 17.30
N SER A 5 -24.13 31.77 17.81
CA SER A 5 -23.02 30.86 18.06
C SER A 5 -23.22 30.10 19.38
N ALA A 6 -22.82 28.83 19.44
CA ALA A 6 -22.74 28.07 20.69
C ALA A 6 -21.45 27.22 20.69
N ALA A 7 -20.58 27.48 21.65
CA ALA A 7 -19.38 26.68 21.90
C ALA A 7 -19.72 25.39 22.65
N CYS A 8 -18.95 24.32 22.44
CA CYS A 8 -18.88 23.21 23.38
C CYS A 8 -17.56 23.28 24.16
N ALA A 9 -17.69 23.30 25.49
CA ALA A 9 -16.56 23.37 26.40
C ALA A 9 -16.03 21.98 26.78
N VAL A 10 -14.77 21.95 27.18
CA VAL A 10 -14.04 20.77 27.65
C VAL A 10 -14.61 20.27 28.98
N PHE A 11 -14.84 18.96 29.10
CA PHE A 11 -14.85 18.27 30.38
C PHE A 11 -13.98 17.01 30.29
N ALA A 12 -12.82 17.06 30.93
CA ALA A 12 -11.99 15.89 31.18
C ALA A 12 -12.33 15.34 32.57
N LEU A 13 -12.73 14.07 32.65
CA LEU A 13 -12.85 13.34 33.91
C LEU A 13 -11.89 12.15 33.86
N ALA A 14 -10.88 12.20 34.72
CA ALA A 14 -9.96 11.09 34.92
C ALA A 14 -10.64 9.98 35.75
N SER A 15 -10.22 8.73 35.54
CA SER A 15 -10.49 7.63 36.47
C SER A 15 -9.26 6.71 36.52
N PRO A 16 -8.89 6.20 37.70
CA PRO A 16 -7.63 5.47 37.89
C PRO A 16 -7.75 4.02 37.45
N VAL A 17 -6.72 3.52 36.75
CA VAL A 17 -6.56 2.10 36.45
C VAL A 17 -5.99 1.40 37.69
N ALA A 18 -6.74 0.46 38.25
CA ALA A 18 -6.22 -0.46 39.27
C ALA A 18 -5.41 -1.59 38.60
N ALA A 19 -4.17 -1.78 39.04
CA ALA A 19 -3.32 -2.87 38.55
C ALA A 19 -3.75 -4.21 39.16
N VAL A 20 -4.04 -5.20 38.32
CA VAL A 20 -4.23 -6.60 38.73
C VAL A 20 -2.98 -7.39 38.36
N ALA A 21 -2.31 -7.96 39.35
CA ALA A 21 -1.12 -8.78 39.14
C ALA A 21 -1.50 -10.17 38.62
N VAL A 22 -0.88 -10.60 37.51
CA VAL A 22 -1.03 -11.96 36.97
C VAL A 22 -0.11 -12.90 37.74
N ASN A 23 -0.68 -13.96 38.33
CA ASN A 23 0.06 -15.01 39.00
C ASN A 23 0.17 -16.23 38.08
N LEU A 24 1.38 -16.53 37.58
CA LEU A 24 1.64 -17.65 36.69
C LEU A 24 2.10 -18.88 37.47
N GLN A 25 1.30 -19.94 37.44
CA GLN A 25 1.72 -21.29 37.82
C GLN A 25 1.46 -22.27 36.66
N ASN A 26 2.58 -22.78 36.12
CA ASN A 26 2.68 -24.04 35.39
C ASN A 26 2.50 -25.22 36.41
N PRO A 27 2.28 -26.51 36.03
CA PRO A 27 2.87 -27.13 34.83
C PRO A 27 2.09 -28.27 34.11
N SER A 28 2.67 -28.72 32.98
CA SER A 28 2.71 -30.12 32.47
C SER A 28 1.45 -30.89 32.06
N ALA A 29 1.41 -31.33 30.79
CA ALA A 29 1.32 -32.77 30.43
C ALA A 29 1.70 -33.02 28.95
N LEU A 30 2.29 -34.19 28.64
CA LEU A 30 2.62 -34.63 27.29
C LEU A 30 1.42 -35.28 26.57
N SER A 31 1.42 -35.26 25.24
CA SER A 31 1.33 -36.54 24.49
C SER A 31 2.05 -36.46 23.15
N VAL A 32 2.71 -37.57 22.78
CA VAL A 32 3.41 -37.75 21.49
C VAL A 32 2.59 -38.74 20.67
N VAL A 33 2.30 -38.42 19.40
CA VAL A 33 1.73 -39.38 18.45
C VAL A 33 2.53 -39.33 17.14
N SER A 34 3.27 -40.40 16.87
CA SER A 34 3.97 -40.63 15.59
C SER A 34 3.00 -41.18 14.53
N GLY A 35 3.02 -40.67 13.30
CA GLY A 35 2.00 -40.98 12.30
C GLY A 35 2.42 -41.02 10.83
N LYS A 36 3.32 -41.96 10.46
CA LYS A 36 3.55 -42.52 9.11
C LYS A 36 4.08 -41.63 7.98
N ASN A 37 5.21 -42.06 7.42
CA ASN A 37 5.75 -41.62 6.13
C ASN A 37 4.85 -42.03 4.95
N VAL A 38 4.76 -41.17 3.95
CA VAL A 38 4.27 -41.48 2.59
C VAL A 38 5.43 -41.28 1.60
N PRO A 39 5.62 -42.13 0.58
CA PRO A 39 6.78 -42.01 -0.32
C PRO A 39 6.66 -40.78 -1.25
N VAL A 40 7.69 -39.94 -1.26
CA VAL A 40 7.83 -38.86 -2.24
C VAL A 40 8.18 -39.45 -3.60
N GLY A 41 7.27 -39.36 -4.56
CA GLY A 41 7.52 -39.71 -5.95
C GLY A 41 8.42 -38.68 -6.62
N SER A 42 9.58 -39.11 -7.12
CA SER A 42 10.54 -38.26 -7.83
C SER A 42 10.09 -37.95 -9.25
N HIS A 43 9.86 -36.68 -9.58
CA HIS A 43 9.78 -36.19 -10.96
C HIS A 43 10.91 -35.16 -11.22
N PRO A 44 11.90 -35.46 -12.07
CA PRO A 44 12.99 -34.55 -12.39
C PRO A 44 12.71 -33.80 -13.70
N ASP A 45 12.08 -32.63 -13.62
CA ASP A 45 11.99 -31.70 -14.76
C ASP A 45 12.39 -30.27 -14.35
N PHE A 46 13.29 -29.69 -15.14
CA PHE A 46 13.86 -28.36 -14.94
C PHE A 46 12.80 -27.26 -15.14
N ILE A 47 12.15 -26.81 -14.05
CA ILE A 47 11.43 -25.53 -14.07
C ILE A 47 12.46 -24.40 -14.04
N LYS A 48 12.72 -23.80 -15.20
CA LYS A 48 13.38 -22.48 -15.28
C LYS A 48 12.51 -21.47 -14.51
N PRO A 49 13.10 -20.54 -13.73
CA PRO A 49 12.32 -19.53 -13.02
C PRO A 49 11.50 -18.71 -14.03
N ARG A 50 10.16 -18.75 -13.88
CA ARG A 50 9.23 -17.89 -14.62
C ARG A 50 8.88 -16.71 -13.74
N THR A 51 8.77 -15.53 -14.35
CA THR A 51 8.80 -14.30 -13.56
C THR A 51 7.73 -13.23 -13.91
N THR A 52 6.67 -13.14 -13.08
CA THR A 52 5.48 -12.26 -13.16
C THR A 52 5.16 -11.54 -11.82
N TRP A 53 5.23 -10.20 -11.66
CA TRP A 53 4.77 -9.28 -10.55
C TRP A 53 3.67 -8.34 -11.09
N VAL A 54 3.35 -7.15 -10.56
CA VAL A 54 2.51 -6.18 -11.31
C VAL A 54 2.84 -4.68 -11.20
N ASP A 55 2.61 -4.00 -12.32
CA ASP A 55 2.67 -2.55 -12.54
C ASP A 55 1.35 -1.86 -12.14
N GLY A 56 1.43 -0.68 -11.55
CA GLY A 56 0.25 0.08 -11.17
C GLY A 56 -0.53 0.68 -12.35
N GLN A 57 -1.74 1.15 -12.09
CA GLN A 57 -2.69 1.54 -13.14
C GLN A 57 -2.21 2.74 -13.98
N ASN A 58 -1.75 2.48 -15.21
CA ASN A 58 -1.10 3.46 -16.11
C ASN A 58 0.21 4.05 -15.56
N ALA A 59 0.86 3.37 -14.61
CA ALA A 59 2.23 3.68 -14.27
C ALA A 59 3.10 3.40 -15.50
N VAL A 60 3.93 4.37 -15.86
CA VAL A 60 5.09 4.13 -16.71
C VAL A 60 6.35 4.36 -15.89
N GLU A 61 7.49 3.89 -16.40
CA GLU A 61 8.80 4.27 -15.89
C GLU A 61 8.92 5.80 -15.78
N TRP A 62 9.54 6.26 -14.68
CA TRP A 62 9.98 7.66 -14.61
C TRP A 62 10.92 7.95 -15.77
N PRO A 63 10.86 9.12 -16.40
CA PRO A 63 11.78 9.44 -17.49
C PRO A 63 13.21 9.43 -16.97
N ALA A 64 14.13 8.84 -17.73
CA ALA A 64 15.55 9.00 -17.44
C ALA A 64 15.98 10.43 -17.81
N ASP A 65 16.73 11.09 -16.92
CA ASP A 65 17.20 12.46 -17.10
C ASP A 65 18.66 12.45 -17.61
N PRO A 66 18.92 12.93 -18.85
CA PRO A 66 20.28 13.00 -19.39
C PRO A 66 21.24 13.91 -18.60
N GLN A 67 20.74 14.81 -17.74
CA GLN A 67 21.57 15.65 -16.88
C GLN A 67 22.16 14.87 -15.70
N PHE A 68 21.48 13.80 -15.27
CA PHE A 68 21.92 12.90 -14.21
C PHE A 68 22.40 11.60 -14.84
N ALA A 69 23.57 11.61 -15.49
CA ALA A 69 24.16 10.41 -16.08
C ALA A 69 25.23 9.79 -15.16
N TYR A 70 25.14 8.49 -14.88
CA TYR A 70 26.15 7.71 -14.17
C TYR A 70 26.95 6.87 -15.18
N PHE A 71 28.26 7.11 -15.29
CA PHE A 71 29.12 6.57 -16.37
C PHE A 71 28.55 6.74 -17.80
N GLY A 72 27.74 7.78 -18.04
CA GLY A 72 27.10 8.04 -19.33
C GLY A 72 25.75 7.35 -19.54
N VAL A 73 25.27 6.56 -18.58
CA VAL A 73 23.92 5.99 -18.57
C VAL A 73 22.97 6.94 -17.82
N PRO A 74 21.89 7.45 -18.44
CA PRO A 74 20.95 8.36 -17.78
C PRO A 74 20.21 7.73 -16.59
N LEU A 75 20.13 8.44 -15.47
CA LEU A 75 19.42 8.04 -14.26
C LEU A 75 17.94 8.44 -14.32
N HIS A 76 17.08 7.60 -13.77
CA HIS A 76 15.68 7.89 -13.51
C HIS A 76 15.57 8.67 -12.20
N ALA A 77 15.93 9.95 -12.25
CA ALA A 77 15.76 10.87 -11.13
C ALA A 77 14.26 11.14 -10.91
N ILE A 78 13.79 10.86 -9.69
CA ILE A 78 12.43 11.16 -9.23
C ILE A 78 12.47 12.49 -8.48
N PRO A 79 12.20 13.63 -9.15
CA PRO A 79 12.10 14.92 -8.48
C PRO A 79 10.94 14.91 -7.50
N TYR A 80 11.17 15.41 -6.28
CA TYR A 80 10.14 15.52 -5.25
C TYR A 80 10.21 16.83 -4.50
N CYS A 81 9.05 17.25 -4.00
CA CYS A 81 8.88 18.42 -3.14
C CYS A 81 7.79 18.13 -2.10
N PHE A 82 7.79 18.87 -0.99
CA PHE A 82 6.67 18.87 -0.05
C PHE A 82 5.71 19.98 -0.46
N VAL A 83 4.40 19.76 -0.33
CA VAL A 83 3.42 20.72 -0.83
C VAL A 83 3.52 22.10 -0.18
N ASN A 84 3.82 22.13 1.11
CA ASN A 84 4.08 23.33 1.89
C ASN A 84 5.12 23.06 3.00
N GLN A 85 5.50 24.09 3.75
CA GLN A 85 6.48 24.00 4.83
C GLN A 85 6.02 23.08 5.99
N GLU A 86 4.73 23.06 6.31
CA GLU A 86 4.17 22.19 7.35
C GLU A 86 4.33 20.69 7.01
N ALA A 87 4.00 20.30 5.77
CA ALA A 87 4.18 18.94 5.28
C ALA A 87 5.66 18.53 5.32
N LYS A 88 6.57 19.43 4.95
CA LYS A 88 8.02 19.21 5.08
C LYS A 88 8.43 18.96 6.52
N GLU A 89 8.06 19.84 7.46
CA GLU A 89 8.44 19.70 8.87
C GLU A 89 7.93 18.41 9.51
N LYS A 90 6.71 17.97 9.15
CA LYS A 90 6.09 16.76 9.70
C LYS A 90 6.52 15.46 9.04
N LEU A 91 6.85 15.47 7.74
CA LEU A 91 7.07 14.25 6.95
C LEU A 91 8.53 14.03 6.51
N GLN A 92 9.36 15.08 6.39
CA GLN A 92 10.66 14.99 5.71
C GLN A 92 11.58 13.91 6.29
N HIS A 93 11.65 13.77 7.61
CA HIS A 93 12.51 12.76 8.24
C HIS A 93 12.09 11.33 7.88
N HIS A 94 10.80 11.04 7.99
CA HIS A 94 10.24 9.71 7.75
C HIS A 94 10.25 9.34 6.26
N VAL A 95 9.95 10.30 5.38
CA VAL A 95 10.08 10.14 3.93
C VAL A 95 11.52 9.84 3.55
N TRP A 96 12.50 10.55 4.13
CA TRP A 96 13.91 10.26 3.90
C TRP A 96 14.29 8.86 4.41
N GLN A 97 13.83 8.43 5.60
CA GLN A 97 14.05 7.07 6.09
C GLN A 97 13.48 6.00 5.13
N ALA A 98 12.28 6.21 4.60
CA ALA A 98 11.67 5.29 3.63
C ALA A 98 12.42 5.26 2.29
N MET A 99 12.90 6.41 1.79
CA MET A 99 13.78 6.48 0.61
C MET A 99 15.10 5.73 0.83
N GLN A 100 15.71 5.89 2.00
CA GLN A 100 16.94 5.19 2.38
C GLN A 100 16.72 3.67 2.52
N ALA A 101 15.56 3.22 3.00
CA ALA A 101 15.21 1.80 3.01
C ALA A 101 15.20 1.21 1.59
N TRP A 102 14.61 1.91 0.61
CA TRP A 102 14.63 1.51 -0.80
C TRP A 102 16.04 1.51 -1.39
N MET A 103 16.82 2.59 -1.25
CA MET A 103 18.20 2.63 -1.78
C MET A 103 19.05 1.49 -1.20
N LYS A 104 18.99 1.26 0.12
CA LYS A 104 19.67 0.14 0.78
C LYS A 104 19.23 -1.22 0.23
N ALA A 105 17.92 -1.44 0.01
CA ALA A 105 17.39 -2.70 -0.51
C ALA A 105 17.82 -2.94 -1.98
N LEU A 106 17.90 -1.88 -2.79
CA LEU A 106 18.35 -1.95 -4.18
C LEU A 106 19.88 -2.14 -4.31
N GLY A 107 20.65 -1.87 -3.27
CA GLY A 107 22.07 -2.20 -3.16
C GLY A 107 22.99 -1.05 -2.77
N GLY A 108 22.47 0.18 -2.63
CA GLY A 108 23.27 1.37 -2.35
C GLY A 108 22.74 2.59 -3.10
N ASP A 109 23.66 3.47 -3.51
CA ASP A 109 23.35 4.57 -4.40
C ASP A 109 23.22 4.08 -5.87
N PRO A 110 22.53 4.83 -6.75
CA PRO A 110 22.35 4.45 -8.15
C PRO A 110 23.69 4.28 -8.85
N GLY A 111 23.82 3.19 -9.61
CA GLY A 111 25.07 2.85 -10.28
C GLY A 111 26.20 2.35 -9.37
N ASP A 112 26.02 2.27 -8.05
CA ASP A 112 26.97 1.60 -7.14
C ASP A 112 26.92 0.07 -7.34
N VAL A 113 27.43 -0.38 -8.49
CA VAL A 113 27.77 -1.78 -8.74
C VAL A 113 28.99 -2.09 -7.88
N ASP A 114 28.81 -2.81 -6.77
CA ASP A 114 29.93 -3.48 -6.10
C ASP A 114 30.69 -4.28 -7.15
N HIS A 115 31.89 -3.82 -7.53
CA HIS A 115 32.66 -4.39 -8.62
C HIS A 115 33.06 -5.86 -8.37
N ARG A 116 32.81 -6.39 -7.17
CA ARG A 116 33.04 -7.78 -6.74
C ARG A 116 31.83 -8.68 -6.96
N VAL A 117 30.64 -8.11 -7.15
CA VAL A 117 29.38 -8.84 -7.38
C VAL A 117 28.82 -8.36 -8.71
N HIS A 118 28.79 -9.26 -9.71
CA HIS A 118 28.19 -9.01 -11.04
C HIS A 118 26.64 -8.93 -10.99
N GLY A 119 26.09 -8.17 -10.04
CA GLY A 119 24.68 -7.86 -9.93
C GLY A 119 24.35 -6.62 -10.74
N ILE A 120 23.26 -6.66 -11.49
CA ILE A 120 22.70 -5.48 -12.15
C ILE A 120 22.37 -4.45 -11.06
N GLY A 121 22.84 -3.22 -11.24
CA GLY A 121 22.54 -2.10 -10.34
C GLY A 121 21.08 -1.63 -10.46
N HIS A 122 20.83 -0.38 -10.09
CA HIS A 122 19.62 0.33 -10.46
C HIS A 122 19.98 1.75 -10.90
N LEU A 123 19.15 2.35 -11.74
CA LEU A 123 19.30 3.73 -12.20
C LEU A 123 18.28 4.69 -11.59
N VAL A 124 17.42 4.25 -10.67
CA VAL A 124 16.41 5.09 -10.02
C VAL A 124 16.94 5.78 -8.76
N THR A 125 16.60 7.06 -8.57
CA THR A 125 16.97 7.87 -7.41
C THR A 125 15.91 8.90 -7.04
N PHE A 126 16.01 9.53 -5.87
CA PHE A 126 15.11 10.60 -5.43
C PHE A 126 15.85 11.94 -5.34
N GLN A 127 15.34 12.96 -6.02
CA GLN A 127 15.97 14.29 -6.08
C GLN A 127 15.08 15.34 -5.41
N TRP A 128 15.55 15.94 -4.32
CA TRP A 128 14.80 17.01 -3.66
C TRP A 128 14.95 18.34 -4.42
N VAL A 129 13.83 18.94 -4.83
CA VAL A 129 13.83 20.22 -5.58
C VAL A 129 14.00 21.46 -4.67
N GLN A 130 14.30 21.26 -3.38
CA GLN A 130 14.62 22.28 -2.34
C GLN A 130 13.56 23.35 -2.02
N VAL A 131 12.58 23.57 -2.88
CA VAL A 131 11.41 24.44 -2.67
C VAL A 131 10.15 23.63 -2.36
N ASN A 132 9.11 24.31 -1.84
CA ASN A 132 7.78 23.73 -1.71
C ASN A 132 7.11 23.62 -3.10
N CYS A 133 6.28 22.59 -3.31
CA CYS A 133 5.61 22.35 -4.59
C CYS A 133 4.65 23.49 -4.98
N TYR A 134 3.96 24.04 -3.99
CA TYR A 134 2.98 25.10 -4.13
C TYR A 134 3.43 26.34 -3.33
N LYS A 135 2.82 27.48 -3.64
CA LYS A 135 3.02 28.73 -2.90
C LYS A 135 2.22 28.71 -1.60
N ASP A 136 2.29 29.82 -0.86
CA ASP A 136 1.59 30.01 0.42
C ASP A 136 0.05 30.04 0.30
N ASP A 137 -0.50 29.79 -0.90
CA ASP A 137 -1.94 29.65 -1.17
C ASP A 137 -2.44 28.18 -1.17
N TYR A 138 -1.56 27.19 -0.99
CA TYR A 138 -1.95 25.78 -0.79
C TYR A 138 -2.85 25.63 0.44
N ARG A 139 -3.99 24.94 0.27
CA ARG A 139 -4.91 24.60 1.37
C ARG A 139 -4.95 23.11 1.64
N ASP A 140 -5.25 22.33 0.61
CA ASP A 140 -5.51 20.89 0.69
C ASP A 140 -5.39 20.26 -0.71
N PRO A 141 -5.40 18.92 -0.85
CA PRO A 141 -5.30 18.26 -2.16
C PRO A 141 -6.37 18.64 -3.20
N SER A 142 -7.57 19.04 -2.77
CA SER A 142 -8.65 19.48 -3.67
C SER A 142 -8.56 20.96 -4.03
N ASN A 143 -7.81 21.74 -3.25
CA ASN A 143 -7.50 23.14 -3.51
C ASN A 143 -6.00 23.42 -3.26
N PRO A 144 -5.11 22.94 -4.17
CA PRO A 144 -3.68 22.94 -3.94
C PRO A 144 -3.01 24.31 -4.20
N GLY A 145 -3.73 25.32 -4.68
CA GLY A 145 -3.17 26.65 -4.95
C GLY A 145 -2.22 26.68 -6.15
N THR A 146 -1.27 27.62 -6.13
CA THR A 146 -0.40 27.95 -7.26
C THR A 146 0.89 27.13 -7.23
N TRP A 147 1.18 26.40 -8.31
CA TRP A 147 2.45 25.66 -8.44
C TRP A 147 3.66 26.61 -8.40
N ASN A 148 4.73 26.18 -7.73
CA ASN A 148 5.88 26.99 -7.36
C ASN A 148 7.22 26.49 -7.94
N VAL A 149 7.19 25.44 -8.79
CA VAL A 149 8.40 24.76 -9.29
C VAL A 149 8.40 24.71 -10.83
N PRO A 150 8.71 25.81 -11.53
CA PRO A 150 8.61 25.88 -13.00
C PRO A 150 9.46 24.81 -13.71
N GLY A 151 8.89 24.13 -14.71
CA GLY A 151 9.53 23.03 -15.45
C GLY A 151 9.51 21.68 -14.72
N TRP A 152 9.13 21.66 -13.44
CA TRP A 152 9.01 20.46 -12.60
C TRP A 152 7.56 20.12 -12.27
N GLU A 153 6.60 20.47 -13.13
CA GLU A 153 5.16 20.15 -12.93
C GLU A 153 4.88 18.63 -12.80
N HIS A 154 5.90 17.83 -13.11
CA HIS A 154 5.95 16.39 -13.03
C HIS A 154 6.57 15.82 -11.75
N ALA A 155 7.04 16.68 -10.83
CA ALA A 155 7.59 16.26 -9.55
C ALA A 155 6.55 15.53 -8.68
N LEU A 156 7.03 14.59 -7.87
CA LEU A 156 6.26 13.95 -6.82
C LEU A 156 5.92 14.99 -5.75
N ALA A 157 4.65 15.39 -5.70
CA ALA A 157 4.11 16.24 -4.64
C ALA A 157 3.80 15.41 -3.40
N ILE A 158 4.48 15.70 -2.28
CA ILE A 158 4.28 15.01 -1.01
C ILE A 158 3.33 15.83 -0.13
N HIS A 159 2.10 15.35 -0.01
CA HIS A 159 1.01 15.96 0.73
C HIS A 159 0.94 15.41 2.16
N LEU A 160 0.71 16.32 3.12
CA LEU A 160 0.20 15.96 4.44
C LEU A 160 -1.34 15.86 4.38
N VAL A 161 -1.89 14.75 4.87
CA VAL A 161 -3.35 14.53 4.96
C VAL A 161 -3.76 14.14 6.39
N PRO A 162 -5.02 14.40 6.80
CA PRO A 162 -5.48 14.09 8.15
C PRO A 162 -5.64 12.58 8.41
N SER A 163 -5.95 11.80 7.38
CA SER A 163 -6.18 10.36 7.45
C SER A 163 -5.89 9.67 6.12
N GLY A 164 -5.52 8.39 6.19
CA GLY A 164 -5.16 7.58 5.04
C GLY A 164 -3.76 7.89 4.50
N THR A 165 -3.14 6.88 3.92
CA THR A 165 -1.87 6.98 3.21
C THR A 165 -2.10 6.35 1.83
N SER A 166 -1.65 7.01 0.75
CA SER A 166 -1.80 6.51 -0.63
C SER A 166 -0.95 7.29 -1.62
N SER A 167 -0.52 6.64 -2.70
CA SER A 167 0.36 7.21 -3.71
C SER A 167 -0.15 6.92 -5.13
N LYS A 168 0.36 7.66 -6.11
CA LYS A 168 0.16 7.31 -7.52
C LYS A 168 1.26 6.36 -7.97
N PRO A 169 0.90 5.19 -8.52
CA PRO A 169 1.90 4.30 -9.05
C PRO A 169 2.66 4.92 -10.24
N GLY A 170 3.99 4.81 -10.20
CA GLY A 170 4.90 5.20 -11.27
C GLY A 170 4.81 6.67 -11.69
N PHE A 171 5.27 6.93 -12.91
CA PHE A 171 5.18 8.25 -13.52
C PHE A 171 3.89 8.42 -14.31
N ARG A 172 3.27 9.60 -14.19
CA ARG A 172 2.15 10.03 -15.04
C ARG A 172 2.65 11.01 -16.10
N PRO A 173 2.58 10.67 -17.40
CA PRO A 173 3.05 11.55 -18.46
C PRO A 173 2.05 12.68 -18.74
N LYS A 174 2.54 13.78 -19.31
CA LYS A 174 1.80 15.05 -19.48
C LYS A 174 0.56 14.89 -20.38
N GLU A 175 0.64 13.95 -21.30
CA GLU A 175 -0.36 13.56 -22.28
C GLU A 175 -1.56 12.83 -21.64
N LYS A 176 -1.40 12.33 -20.41
CA LYS A 176 -2.46 11.67 -19.61
C LYS A 176 -3.03 12.60 -18.55
N ASN A 177 -2.21 13.44 -17.95
CA ASN A 177 -2.64 14.55 -17.10
C ASN A 177 -1.62 15.70 -17.23
N ASN A 178 -2.08 16.92 -17.49
CA ASN A 178 -1.25 18.12 -17.63
C ASN A 178 -1.22 18.98 -16.34
N GLU A 179 -1.88 18.55 -15.28
CA GLU A 179 -1.85 19.21 -13.97
C GLU A 179 -0.46 19.13 -13.33
N ALA A 180 -0.11 20.17 -12.57
CA ALA A 180 1.09 20.19 -11.77
C ALA A 180 0.85 19.46 -10.43
N GLY A 181 1.77 18.58 -10.03
CA GLY A 181 1.56 17.66 -8.90
C GLY A 181 0.69 16.44 -9.25
N ARG A 182 0.52 16.13 -10.55
CA ARG A 182 -0.17 14.92 -11.02
C ARG A 182 0.45 13.61 -10.52
N ASN A 183 1.74 13.63 -10.20
CA ASN A 183 2.45 12.61 -9.44
C ASN A 183 2.40 13.05 -7.98
N HIS A 184 1.75 12.30 -7.11
CA HIS A 184 1.58 12.68 -5.71
C HIS A 184 1.52 11.49 -4.78
N MET A 185 1.87 11.77 -3.53
CA MET A 185 1.82 10.85 -2.39
C MET A 185 1.17 11.58 -1.21
N TYR A 186 0.07 11.02 -0.71
CA TYR A 186 -0.65 11.47 0.48
C TYR A 186 -0.15 10.67 1.67
N LEU A 187 0.39 11.36 2.68
CA LEU A 187 0.92 10.74 3.89
C LEU A 187 0.23 11.30 5.12
N GLN A 188 -0.22 10.41 6.01
CA GLN A 188 -0.68 10.80 7.33
C GLN A 188 0.52 10.96 8.28
N ALA A 189 0.60 12.12 8.93
CA ALA A 189 1.49 12.27 10.09
C ALA A 189 0.76 11.71 11.32
N ILE A 190 1.19 10.54 11.81
CA ILE A 190 0.73 10.04 13.11
C ILE A 190 1.22 11.02 14.18
N PRO A 191 0.32 11.58 15.04
CA PRO A 191 0.75 12.49 16.11
C PRO A 191 1.71 11.77 17.05
N ARG A 192 2.92 12.31 17.23
CA ARG A 192 3.85 11.83 18.26
C ARG A 192 3.23 12.07 19.64
N ALA A 193 3.32 11.09 20.53
CA ALA A 193 3.07 11.37 21.94
C ALA A 193 4.17 12.32 22.46
N PRO A 194 3.87 13.23 23.41
CA PRO A 194 4.89 14.08 24.01
C PRO A 194 6.00 13.25 24.66
N GLY A 195 7.19 13.27 24.06
CA GLY A 195 8.36 12.50 24.50
C GLY A 195 8.80 11.37 23.55
N ASP A 196 8.02 11.05 22.51
CA ASP A 196 8.45 10.08 21.49
C ASP A 196 9.69 10.57 20.71
N SER A 197 10.56 9.61 20.37
CA SER A 197 11.77 9.89 19.60
C SER A 197 11.46 10.43 18.19
N ILE A 198 12.47 11.02 17.54
CA ILE A 198 12.32 11.57 16.18
C ILE A 198 12.01 10.48 15.13
N ASN A 199 12.28 9.22 15.42
CA ASN A 199 12.02 8.10 14.51
C ASN A 199 10.52 7.90 14.25
N ALA A 200 10.18 7.40 13.07
CA ALA A 200 8.84 6.87 12.79
C ALA A 200 8.50 5.71 13.75
N SER A 201 7.22 5.48 14.01
CA SER A 201 6.81 4.15 14.46
C SER A 201 7.13 3.14 13.34
N PRO A 202 7.46 1.86 13.65
CA PRO A 202 7.78 0.88 12.62
C PRO A 202 6.73 0.77 11.52
N GLY A 203 5.44 0.88 11.89
CA GLY A 203 4.34 0.88 10.93
C GLY A 203 4.20 2.16 10.10
N GLN A 204 4.52 3.35 10.63
CA GLN A 204 4.55 4.57 9.80
C GLN A 204 5.69 4.50 8.79
N LEU A 205 6.85 3.95 9.16
CA LEU A 205 7.95 3.71 8.22
C LEU A 205 7.57 2.68 7.16
N GLN A 206 6.94 1.57 7.57
CA GLN A 206 6.43 0.54 6.65
C GLN A 206 5.45 1.16 5.63
N ALA A 207 4.44 1.91 6.09
CA ALA A 207 3.47 2.57 5.22
C ALA A 207 4.15 3.54 4.23
N PHE A 208 5.08 4.38 4.70
CA PHE A 208 5.78 5.33 3.81
C PHE A 208 6.70 4.60 2.81
N THR A 209 7.24 3.44 3.19
CA THR A 209 8.07 2.60 2.31
C THR A 209 7.19 1.88 1.27
N HIS A 210 6.00 1.41 1.64
CA HIS A 210 4.98 0.88 0.73
C HIS A 210 4.57 1.92 -0.32
N GLU A 211 4.27 3.16 0.10
CA GLU A 211 3.91 4.23 -0.86
C GLU A 211 5.04 4.59 -1.83
N LEU A 212 6.30 4.52 -1.38
CA LEU A 212 7.44 4.66 -2.29
C LEU A 212 7.56 3.48 -3.25
N GLY A 213 7.15 2.28 -2.86
CA GLY A 213 6.99 1.14 -3.78
C GLY A 213 5.99 1.45 -4.90
N HIS A 214 4.86 2.09 -4.58
CA HIS A 214 3.97 2.65 -5.59
C HIS A 214 4.68 3.71 -6.45
N VAL A 215 5.38 4.69 -5.88
CA VAL A 215 6.13 5.69 -6.67
C VAL A 215 7.10 5.04 -7.67
N LEU A 216 7.75 3.93 -7.29
CA LEU A 216 8.62 3.11 -8.14
C LEU A 216 7.87 2.21 -9.15
N GLY A 217 6.54 2.28 -9.18
CA GLY A 217 5.63 1.63 -10.12
C GLY A 217 5.11 0.26 -9.69
N LEU A 218 5.26 -0.15 -8.42
CA LEU A 218 4.70 -1.43 -7.95
C LEU A 218 3.19 -1.30 -7.70
N GLY A 219 2.42 -2.32 -8.07
CA GLY A 219 1.04 -2.52 -7.59
C GLY A 219 1.02 -3.29 -6.27
N HIS A 220 -0.15 -3.43 -5.65
CA HIS A 220 -0.30 -4.32 -4.50
C HIS A 220 -0.09 -5.80 -4.89
N ALA A 221 0.59 -6.56 -4.05
CA ALA A 221 0.96 -7.94 -4.34
C ALA A 221 -0.22 -8.92 -4.26
N HIS A 222 -1.16 -8.70 -3.33
CA HIS A 222 -2.39 -9.54 -3.20
C HIS A 222 -3.34 -9.41 -4.39
N GLN A 223 -3.13 -8.40 -5.23
CA GLN A 223 -3.90 -8.20 -6.45
C GLN A 223 -3.29 -8.96 -7.65
N HIS A 224 -2.11 -9.58 -7.51
CA HIS A 224 -1.43 -10.28 -8.60
C HIS A 224 -2.29 -11.41 -9.22
N PRO A 225 -2.28 -11.61 -10.55
CA PRO A 225 -3.16 -12.59 -11.21
C PRO A 225 -2.91 -14.06 -10.84
N ASP A 226 -1.71 -14.40 -10.38
CA ASP A 226 -1.34 -15.73 -9.86
C ASP A 226 -1.36 -15.77 -8.31
N ALA A 227 -1.87 -14.73 -7.64
CA ALA A 227 -1.95 -14.70 -6.17
C ALA A 227 -2.93 -15.76 -5.65
N PRO A 228 -2.52 -16.65 -4.74
CA PRO A 228 -3.40 -17.64 -4.10
C PRO A 228 -4.25 -17.01 -2.98
N VAL A 229 -4.82 -15.83 -3.24
CA VAL A 229 -5.54 -14.99 -2.28
C VAL A 229 -7.05 -15.26 -2.39
N LYS A 230 -7.65 -15.69 -1.28
CA LYS A 230 -9.11 -15.67 -1.12
C LYS A 230 -9.53 -14.37 -0.46
N LEU A 231 -10.30 -13.58 -1.21
CA LEU A 231 -10.92 -12.36 -0.76
C LEU A 231 -12.28 -12.66 -0.11
N ARG A 232 -12.53 -12.15 1.10
CA ARG A 232 -13.77 -12.30 1.85
C ARG A 232 -14.58 -11.01 1.74
N CYS A 233 -15.32 -10.94 0.65
CA CYS A 233 -16.06 -9.76 0.19
C CYS A 233 -17.06 -9.21 1.23
N GLU A 234 -17.60 -10.09 2.06
CA GLU A 234 -18.46 -9.80 3.21
C GLU A 234 -17.80 -8.98 4.32
N ASN A 235 -16.48 -9.09 4.45
CA ASN A 235 -15.68 -8.41 5.48
C ASN A 235 -15.06 -7.10 4.97
N LEU A 236 -15.22 -6.77 3.69
CA LEU A 236 -14.68 -5.53 3.12
C LEU A 236 -15.39 -4.28 3.66
N PRO A 237 -14.64 -3.20 3.97
CA PRO A 237 -15.20 -1.94 4.39
C PRO A 237 -16.27 -1.41 3.45
N ASN A 238 -17.39 -1.01 4.05
CA ASN A 238 -18.50 -0.33 3.40
C ASN A 238 -19.14 -1.12 2.25
N MET A 239 -18.92 -2.44 2.17
CA MET A 239 -19.51 -3.30 1.15
C MET A 239 -21.04 -3.21 1.14
N ASP A 240 -21.70 -3.22 2.31
CA ASP A 240 -23.16 -3.07 2.39
C ASP A 240 -23.67 -1.75 1.79
N TRP A 241 -22.95 -0.65 2.04
CA TRP A 241 -23.28 0.67 1.47
C TRP A 241 -23.06 0.71 -0.04
N VAL A 242 -22.03 0.01 -0.53
CA VAL A 242 -21.77 -0.14 -1.97
C VAL A 242 -22.83 -0.99 -2.65
N ILE A 243 -23.32 -2.06 -2.00
CA ILE A 243 -24.48 -2.84 -2.46
C ILE A 243 -25.73 -1.96 -2.48
N ASP A 244 -25.97 -1.15 -1.44
CA ASP A 244 -27.13 -0.24 -1.38
C ASP A 244 -27.11 0.79 -2.51
N LEU A 245 -25.95 1.42 -2.77
CA LEU A 245 -25.77 2.34 -3.90
C LEU A 245 -25.91 1.64 -5.25
N ALA A 246 -25.39 0.43 -5.39
CA ALA A 246 -25.54 -0.36 -6.61
C ALA A 246 -27.03 -0.63 -6.88
N LEU A 247 -27.80 -1.03 -5.87
CA LEU A 247 -29.25 -1.27 -5.98
C LEU A 247 -30.09 -0.02 -6.31
N MET A 248 -29.52 1.20 -6.20
CA MET A 248 -30.14 2.44 -6.70
C MET A 248 -29.89 2.67 -8.20
N ASN A 249 -28.91 1.99 -8.81
CA ASN A 249 -28.63 2.08 -10.23
C ASN A 249 -29.54 1.12 -11.04
N ASP A 250 -30.05 1.60 -12.16
CA ASP A 250 -30.90 0.84 -13.07
C ASP A 250 -30.26 -0.45 -13.61
N GLU A 251 -28.92 -0.50 -13.68
CA GLU A 251 -28.16 -1.71 -14.06
C GLU A 251 -28.37 -2.86 -13.04
N TYR A 252 -28.36 -2.57 -11.73
CA TYR A 252 -28.34 -3.60 -10.68
C TYR A 252 -29.66 -3.73 -9.91
N LYS A 253 -30.63 -2.84 -10.09
CA LYS A 253 -31.92 -2.89 -9.37
C LYS A 253 -32.66 -4.24 -9.51
N HIS A 254 -32.36 -5.04 -10.53
CA HIS A 254 -32.94 -6.38 -10.70
C HIS A 254 -32.60 -7.32 -9.54
N TYR A 255 -31.38 -7.24 -8.99
CA TYR A 255 -30.96 -8.00 -7.81
C TYR A 255 -31.84 -7.72 -6.57
N LYS A 256 -32.52 -6.58 -6.49
CA LYS A 256 -33.40 -6.25 -5.34
C LYS A 256 -34.55 -7.26 -5.16
N ASN A 257 -34.99 -7.88 -6.25
CA ASN A 257 -36.15 -8.78 -6.28
C ASN A 257 -35.75 -10.26 -6.34
N GLU A 258 -34.46 -10.57 -6.40
CA GLU A 258 -33.99 -11.96 -6.45
C GLU A 258 -33.84 -12.56 -5.04
N PRO A 259 -34.19 -13.85 -4.85
CA PRO A 259 -33.64 -14.63 -3.76
C PRO A 259 -32.11 -14.51 -3.75
N ASP A 260 -31.55 -14.18 -2.59
CA ASP A 260 -30.13 -13.95 -2.34
C ASP A 260 -29.49 -12.86 -3.21
N GLY A 261 -30.28 -11.94 -3.76
CA GLY A 261 -29.80 -10.92 -4.69
C GLY A 261 -28.72 -9.98 -4.12
N ARG A 262 -28.73 -9.66 -2.82
CA ARG A 262 -27.62 -8.93 -2.16
C ARG A 262 -26.32 -9.74 -2.18
N THR A 263 -26.38 -11.03 -1.88
CA THR A 263 -25.24 -11.95 -1.88
C THR A 263 -24.66 -12.05 -3.29
N LYS A 264 -25.51 -12.32 -4.29
CA LYS A 264 -25.10 -12.37 -5.70
C LYS A 264 -24.47 -11.06 -6.16
N LEU A 265 -25.09 -9.92 -5.82
CA LEU A 265 -24.57 -8.60 -6.18
C LEU A 265 -23.24 -8.31 -5.49
N ARG A 266 -23.08 -8.66 -4.20
CA ARG A 266 -21.79 -8.55 -3.49
C ARG A 266 -20.69 -9.35 -4.20
N ASP A 267 -20.95 -10.63 -4.44
CA ASP A 267 -19.96 -11.54 -5.02
C ASP A 267 -19.62 -11.14 -6.47
N PHE A 268 -20.60 -10.60 -7.20
CA PHE A 268 -20.42 -9.99 -8.52
C PHE A 268 -19.59 -8.69 -8.47
N LEU A 269 -19.92 -7.75 -7.57
CA LEU A 269 -19.20 -6.48 -7.42
C LEU A 269 -17.75 -6.68 -6.96
N CYS A 270 -17.52 -7.66 -6.08
CA CYS A 270 -16.20 -8.03 -5.59
C CYS A 270 -15.27 -8.53 -6.73
N LYS A 271 -15.87 -9.17 -7.75
CA LYS A 271 -15.18 -9.67 -8.96
C LYS A 271 -15.21 -8.68 -10.13
N ARG A 272 -15.99 -7.61 -10.09
CA ARG A 272 -16.20 -6.74 -11.26
C ARG A 272 -15.11 -5.67 -11.38
N GLU A 273 -14.46 -5.69 -12.53
CA GLU A 273 -13.39 -4.79 -12.96
C GLU A 273 -13.74 -3.28 -12.95
N ASN A 274 -15.01 -2.90 -12.78
CA ASN A 274 -15.57 -1.60 -13.21
C ASN A 274 -16.57 -0.94 -12.22
N TYR A 275 -16.70 -1.35 -10.96
CA TYR A 275 -17.46 -0.52 -10.02
C TYR A 275 -16.71 0.78 -9.72
N ASP A 276 -17.40 1.92 -9.75
CA ASP A 276 -16.75 3.22 -9.92
C ASP A 276 -15.86 3.61 -8.72
N LYS A 277 -14.66 4.11 -9.03
CA LYS A 277 -13.53 4.18 -8.09
C LYS A 277 -13.71 5.19 -6.96
N ALA A 278 -14.73 6.06 -7.05
CA ALA A 278 -14.96 7.14 -6.11
C ALA A 278 -15.61 6.71 -4.78
N VAL A 279 -16.08 5.46 -4.67
CA VAL A 279 -17.01 5.04 -3.60
C VAL A 279 -16.46 3.88 -2.76
N PHE A 280 -15.62 3.00 -3.29
CA PHE A 280 -15.35 1.70 -2.67
C PHE A 280 -13.88 1.49 -2.25
N ALA A 281 -13.66 1.29 -0.94
CA ALA A 281 -12.35 0.88 -0.40
C ALA A 281 -11.88 -0.46 -0.99
N GLY A 282 -12.81 -1.36 -1.33
CA GLY A 282 -12.51 -2.61 -2.01
C GLY A 282 -11.89 -2.45 -3.42
N CYS A 283 -11.75 -1.25 -3.99
CA CYS A 283 -10.92 -1.07 -5.19
C CYS A 283 -9.41 -1.33 -4.94
N ALA A 284 -8.97 -1.31 -3.67
CA ALA A 284 -7.65 -1.81 -3.25
C ALA A 284 -7.59 -3.35 -3.22
N PHE A 285 -8.74 -4.03 -3.18
CA PHE A 285 -8.87 -5.48 -3.01
C PHE A 285 -9.39 -6.21 -4.24
N THR A 286 -10.08 -5.54 -5.17
CA THR A 286 -10.57 -6.17 -6.41
C THR A 286 -9.44 -6.91 -7.10
N GLU A 287 -9.65 -8.21 -7.26
CA GLU A 287 -8.83 -9.18 -7.99
C GLU A 287 -8.45 -8.62 -9.38
N TYR A 288 -7.27 -8.96 -9.92
CA TYR A 288 -6.80 -8.22 -11.09
C TYR A 288 -7.72 -8.31 -12.29
N VAL A 289 -8.02 -7.11 -12.76
CA VAL A 289 -8.40 -6.83 -14.14
C VAL A 289 -7.21 -7.20 -15.03
N THR A 290 -7.06 -8.49 -15.32
CA THR A 290 -6.06 -9.05 -16.26
C THR A 290 -6.16 -8.43 -17.66
N ASN A 291 -7.27 -7.74 -17.95
CA ASN A 291 -7.55 -7.05 -19.20
C ASN A 291 -7.34 -5.51 -19.15
N ARG A 292 -6.79 -4.92 -18.07
CA ARG A 292 -6.69 -3.45 -17.94
C ARG A 292 -5.58 -2.92 -18.86
N PRO A 293 -5.89 -2.10 -19.90
CA PRO A 293 -4.88 -1.69 -20.87
C PRO A 293 -3.74 -0.90 -20.21
N GLY A 294 -2.50 -1.31 -20.47
CA GLY A 294 -1.29 -0.63 -19.99
C GLY A 294 -0.78 -1.06 -18.62
N MET A 295 -1.37 -2.07 -17.97
CA MET A 295 -0.79 -2.69 -16.77
C MET A 295 0.11 -3.86 -17.18
N LYS A 296 1.37 -3.86 -16.74
CA LYS A 296 2.37 -4.88 -17.07
C LYS A 296 2.58 -5.81 -15.87
N VAL A 297 2.87 -7.08 -16.12
CA VAL A 297 3.16 -8.09 -15.09
C VAL A 297 4.70 -8.37 -15.06
N ILE A 298 5.41 -8.35 -13.90
CA ILE A 298 6.90 -8.11 -13.81
C ILE A 298 7.80 -8.88 -12.74
N GLY A 299 7.88 -10.21 -12.56
CA GLY A 299 8.75 -10.84 -11.49
C GLY A 299 8.36 -12.11 -10.66
N PRO A 300 7.69 -12.10 -9.48
CA PRO A 300 6.76 -13.20 -9.12
C PRO A 300 5.51 -12.71 -8.33
N TYR A 301 4.53 -13.57 -8.02
CA TYR A 301 3.74 -13.34 -6.81
C TYR A 301 4.67 -13.58 -5.62
N ASP A 302 4.82 -12.57 -4.76
CA ASP A 302 5.67 -12.60 -3.58
C ASP A 302 4.81 -12.31 -2.36
N GLN A 303 4.63 -13.35 -1.54
CA GLN A 303 3.89 -13.28 -0.28
C GLN A 303 4.61 -12.40 0.76
N ASP A 304 5.93 -12.22 0.64
CA ASP A 304 6.76 -11.42 1.54
C ASP A 304 6.87 -9.95 1.08
N SER A 305 6.22 -9.58 -0.04
CA SER A 305 6.24 -8.22 -0.59
C SER A 305 5.82 -7.17 0.43
N ILE A 306 6.54 -6.05 0.51
CA ILE A 306 6.06 -4.88 1.26
C ILE A 306 4.75 -4.32 0.67
N MET A 307 4.47 -4.64 -0.60
CA MET A 307 3.24 -4.29 -1.31
C MET A 307 2.09 -5.28 -1.05
N HIS A 308 2.29 -6.34 -0.25
CA HIS A 308 1.21 -7.23 0.17
C HIS A 308 0.48 -6.65 1.38
N TYR A 309 -0.84 -6.51 1.28
CA TYR A 309 -1.65 -6.16 2.44
C TYR A 309 -1.72 -7.31 3.45
N PRO A 310 -1.71 -7.05 4.76
CA PRO A 310 -1.93 -8.07 5.77
C PRO A 310 -3.36 -8.62 5.68
N THR A 311 -3.59 -9.82 6.22
CA THR A 311 -4.91 -10.47 6.19
C THR A 311 -6.03 -9.66 6.86
N MET A 312 -5.68 -8.84 7.85
CA MET A 312 -6.59 -7.94 8.58
C MET A 312 -6.58 -6.50 8.02
N ALA A 313 -6.09 -6.30 6.79
CA ALA A 313 -6.15 -5.02 6.09
C ALA A 313 -7.59 -4.48 6.07
N HIS A 314 -7.74 -3.25 6.55
CA HIS A 314 -9.02 -2.58 6.76
C HIS A 314 -10.09 -3.40 7.53
N TRP A 315 -9.68 -4.24 8.48
CA TRP A 315 -10.61 -5.03 9.30
C TRP A 315 -11.60 -4.16 10.10
N LYS A 316 -12.78 -4.74 10.34
CA LYS A 316 -13.89 -4.18 11.11
C LYS A 316 -14.10 -4.96 12.41
N ASP A 317 -14.05 -4.29 13.56
CA ASP A 317 -14.31 -4.94 14.86
C ASP A 317 -15.79 -5.35 15.06
N ALA A 318 -16.07 -6.04 16.17
CA ALA A 318 -17.40 -6.55 16.47
C ALA A 318 -18.44 -5.43 16.68
N GLU A 319 -17.97 -4.26 17.12
CA GLU A 319 -18.74 -3.03 17.31
C GLU A 319 -18.97 -2.27 15.98
N GLY A 320 -18.25 -2.65 14.92
CA GLY A 320 -18.39 -2.12 13.58
C GLY A 320 -17.39 -1.01 13.22
N ASN A 321 -16.39 -0.72 14.05
CA ASN A 321 -15.35 0.26 13.78
C ASN A 321 -14.25 -0.33 12.90
N TYR A 322 -13.75 0.46 11.95
CA TYR A 322 -12.58 0.08 11.16
C TYR A 322 -11.29 0.41 11.92
N HIS A 323 -10.29 -0.47 11.81
CA HIS A 323 -8.96 -0.27 12.37
C HIS A 323 -7.96 -0.18 11.22
N ASP A 324 -7.22 0.92 11.14
CA ASP A 324 -6.11 1.04 10.19
C ASP A 324 -4.98 0.06 10.56
N GLU A 325 -4.27 -0.40 9.52
CA GLU A 325 -3.55 -1.68 9.45
C GLU A 325 -2.41 -1.90 10.45
N VAL A 326 -2.01 -0.82 11.13
CA VAL A 326 -0.68 -0.66 11.74
C VAL A 326 -0.47 -1.46 13.04
N TRP A 327 -1.53 -1.88 13.74
CA TRP A 327 -1.42 -2.16 15.19
C TRP A 327 -1.74 -3.57 15.69
N LYS A 328 -2.10 -4.54 14.83
CA LYS A 328 -2.68 -5.82 15.29
C LYS A 328 -2.09 -7.09 14.66
N SER A 329 -0.77 -7.15 14.48
CA SER A 329 -0.02 -8.39 14.26
C SER A 329 -0.13 -9.44 15.38
N HIS A 330 -0.84 -9.11 16.47
CA HIS A 330 -1.02 -9.94 17.67
C HIS A 330 -2.48 -10.41 17.87
N MET A 331 -3.41 -10.13 16.95
CA MET A 331 -4.74 -10.73 17.05
C MET A 331 -4.69 -12.23 16.70
N PRO A 332 -5.41 -13.09 17.44
CA PRO A 332 -5.55 -14.48 17.06
C PRO A 332 -6.22 -14.60 15.69
N TRP A 333 -5.73 -15.51 14.87
CA TRP A 333 -6.29 -15.79 13.54
C TRP A 333 -7.78 -16.14 13.65
N ASN A 334 -8.62 -15.37 12.97
CA ASN A 334 -10.05 -15.66 12.85
C ASN A 334 -10.48 -15.54 11.38
N PRO A 335 -10.70 -16.66 10.66
CA PRO A 335 -11.07 -16.65 9.25
C PRO A 335 -12.40 -15.93 8.99
N ASP A 336 -13.32 -15.94 9.95
CA ASP A 336 -14.64 -15.29 9.80
C ASP A 336 -14.54 -13.76 9.84
N GLN A 337 -13.43 -13.21 10.36
CA GLN A 337 -13.15 -11.77 10.42
C GLN A 337 -12.09 -11.31 9.40
N ALA A 338 -11.44 -12.24 8.72
CA ALA A 338 -10.40 -11.95 7.75
C ALA A 338 -10.94 -11.18 6.54
N THR A 339 -10.22 -10.15 6.07
CA THR A 339 -10.53 -9.52 4.79
C THR A 339 -9.99 -10.36 3.63
N MET A 340 -8.80 -10.94 3.80
CA MET A 340 -8.18 -11.86 2.85
C MET A 340 -7.38 -12.97 3.55
N SER A 341 -7.10 -14.06 2.84
CA SER A 341 -6.32 -15.21 3.34
C SER A 341 -5.58 -15.90 2.20
N HIS A 342 -4.44 -16.52 2.48
CA HIS A 342 -3.77 -17.43 1.55
C HIS A 342 -4.54 -18.76 1.53
N VAL A 343 -4.80 -19.33 0.36
CA VAL A 343 -5.39 -20.66 0.19
C VAL A 343 -4.34 -21.65 -0.30
N HIS A 344 -4.10 -22.68 0.51
CA HIS A 344 -3.23 -23.81 0.16
C HIS A 344 -3.91 -24.78 -0.82
N ALA A 345 -3.12 -25.62 -1.48
CA ALA A 345 -3.62 -26.59 -2.47
C ALA A 345 -4.57 -27.67 -1.87
N ASP A 346 -4.57 -27.86 -0.55
CA ASP A 346 -5.51 -28.73 0.17
C ASP A 346 -6.79 -28.00 0.63
N GLY A 347 -6.91 -26.70 0.34
CA GLY A 347 -8.02 -25.85 0.74
C GLY A 347 -7.91 -25.29 2.16
N SER A 348 -6.81 -25.54 2.88
CA SER A 348 -6.53 -24.87 4.16
C SER A 348 -6.18 -23.39 3.95
N GLU A 349 -6.41 -22.58 4.98
CA GLU A 349 -6.21 -21.12 4.92
C GLU A 349 -5.25 -20.63 6.03
N GLU A 350 -4.33 -19.75 5.65
CA GLU A 350 -3.42 -19.06 6.58
C GLU A 350 -3.52 -17.53 6.45
N PRO A 351 -3.24 -16.79 7.54
CA PRO A 351 -3.17 -15.33 7.51
C PRO A 351 -1.87 -14.84 6.87
N PHE A 352 -1.98 -13.83 6.01
CA PHE A 352 -0.84 -13.02 5.58
C PHE A 352 -0.34 -12.13 6.73
N PRO A 353 0.98 -12.14 7.04
CA PRO A 353 1.57 -11.23 8.01
C PRO A 353 1.59 -9.79 7.49
N LEU A 354 1.92 -8.84 8.36
CA LEU A 354 2.30 -7.49 7.93
C LEU A 354 3.77 -7.50 7.51
N ASN A 355 4.03 -7.32 6.22
CA ASN A 355 5.39 -7.22 5.69
C ASN A 355 5.97 -5.83 5.95
N ILE A 356 7.02 -5.79 6.77
CA ILE A 356 7.69 -4.54 7.19
C ILE A 356 9.02 -4.28 6.47
N GLU A 357 9.54 -5.27 5.75
CA GLU A 357 10.78 -5.19 4.98
C GLU A 357 10.50 -5.25 3.48
N ILE A 358 11.38 -4.65 2.68
CA ILE A 358 11.32 -4.75 1.22
C ILE A 358 11.83 -6.15 0.83
N SER A 359 11.00 -6.92 0.14
CA SER A 359 11.32 -8.30 -0.26
C SER A 359 12.40 -8.36 -1.35
N LYS A 360 12.97 -9.55 -1.56
CA LYS A 360 13.89 -9.80 -2.69
C LYS A 360 13.19 -9.67 -4.03
N GLY A 361 11.92 -10.06 -4.11
CA GLY A 361 11.15 -9.89 -5.33
C GLY A 361 10.87 -8.41 -5.61
N ASP A 362 10.55 -7.60 -4.59
CA ASP A 362 10.30 -6.16 -4.74
C ASP A 362 11.53 -5.47 -5.38
N VAL A 363 12.72 -5.80 -4.85
CA VAL A 363 14.01 -5.36 -5.40
C VAL A 363 14.19 -5.83 -6.85
N ALA A 364 13.88 -7.09 -7.16
CA ALA A 364 13.97 -7.61 -8.52
C ALA A 364 12.99 -6.92 -9.49
N ALA A 365 11.78 -6.59 -9.05
CA ALA A 365 10.78 -5.86 -9.81
C ALA A 365 11.31 -4.47 -10.19
N VAL A 366 11.75 -3.70 -9.20
CA VAL A 366 12.27 -2.34 -9.39
C VAL A 366 13.54 -2.36 -10.24
N LYS A 367 14.46 -3.31 -10.05
CA LYS A 367 15.65 -3.45 -10.91
C LYS A 367 15.32 -3.83 -12.35
N SER A 368 14.30 -4.67 -12.58
CA SER A 368 13.86 -5.01 -13.93
C SER A 368 13.19 -3.85 -14.67
N ARG A 369 12.68 -2.87 -13.92
CA ARG A 369 12.09 -1.62 -14.43
C ARG A 369 13.14 -0.51 -14.64
N TYR A 370 14.14 -0.41 -13.77
CA TYR A 370 15.20 0.60 -13.84
C TYR A 370 16.60 -0.04 -13.96
N PRO A 371 16.83 -0.84 -15.02
CA PRO A 371 18.07 -1.61 -15.19
C PRO A 371 19.29 -0.70 -15.37
N ALA A 372 20.44 -1.13 -14.85
CA ALA A 372 21.74 -0.46 -15.01
C ALA A 372 22.42 -0.78 -16.35
#